data_AF-A0A931L3C5-F1
#
_entry.id   AF-A0A931L3C5-F1
#
_cell.length_a   1.000
_cell.length_b   1.000
_cell.length_c   1.000
_cell.angle_alpha   90.00
_cell.angle_beta   90.00
_cell.angle_gamma   90.00
#
_symmetry.space_group_name_H-M   'P 1'
#
loop_
_entity.id
_entity.type
_entity.pdbx_description
1 polymer ?
#
loop_
_entity_poly.entity_id
_entity_poly.type
_entity_poly.pdbx_seq_one_letter_code
_entity_poly.pdbx_strand_id
1 'polypeptide(L)'
;MSETTDVVYERKSSAGFWVFLPIILFLLVGAGLSFAAYVYAEPELTALESMGAGFGGLAGVIVGLFAALFGIIVALVGAVIGLITAAGAIAVTIFFIGSPLIAIILFVLLMRERGERNKVVEALNRYGSRARAA
;
A
#
# COMPACT_ATOMS: atom_id res chain seq x y z
N MET A 1 25.02 67.00 21.59
CA MET A 1 23.79 66.41 21.02
C MET A 1 24.23 65.60 19.82
N SER A 2 24.41 64.30 20.00
CA SER A 2 24.96 63.39 18.98
C SER A 2 23.81 62.70 18.29
N GLU A 3 23.56 63.06 17.04
CA GLU A 3 22.53 62.46 16.19
C GLU A 3 23.10 61.13 15.65
N THR A 4 22.71 60.02 16.28
CA THR A 4 23.00 58.67 15.78
C THR A 4 22.03 58.37 14.64
N THR A 5 22.53 58.45 13.41
CA THR A 5 21.81 57.97 12.22
C THR A 5 21.71 56.45 12.28
N ASP A 6 20.57 55.94 12.76
CA ASP A 6 20.23 54.52 12.66
C ASP A 6 20.02 54.16 11.19
N VAL A 7 21.02 53.51 10.60
CA VAL A 7 20.91 52.91 9.27
C VAL A 7 19.98 51.70 9.40
N VAL A 8 18.72 51.89 9.03
CA VAL A 8 17.75 50.81 8.91
C VAL A 8 18.21 49.90 7.77
N TYR A 9 18.86 48.79 8.08
CA TYR A 9 19.08 47.72 7.13
C TYR A 9 17.74 47.10 6.79
N GLU A 10 17.16 47.54 5.68
CA GLU A 10 15.99 46.89 5.07
C GLU A 10 16.40 45.46 4.71
N ARG A 11 16.02 44.49 5.56
CA ARG A 11 16.25 43.06 5.31
C ARG A 11 15.39 42.67 4.12
N LYS A 12 15.93 42.84 2.91
CA LYS A 12 15.26 42.50 1.65
C LYS A 12 14.81 41.04 1.72
N SER A 13 13.50 40.86 1.87
CA SER A 13 12.88 39.57 2.10
C SER A 13 13.21 38.61 0.96
N SER A 14 13.96 37.56 1.28
CA SER A 14 14.32 36.44 0.39
C SER A 14 13.09 35.66 -0.10
N ALA A 15 11.90 35.93 0.45
CA ALA A 15 10.66 35.25 0.07
C ALA A 15 10.33 35.36 -1.43
N GLY A 16 10.66 36.49 -2.07
CA GLY A 16 10.45 36.65 -3.52
C GLY A 16 11.29 35.70 -4.35
N PHE A 17 12.53 35.43 -3.93
CA PHE A 17 13.43 34.53 -4.65
C PHE A 17 12.87 33.10 -4.70
N TRP A 18 12.29 32.60 -3.60
CA TRP A 18 11.70 31.26 -3.54
C TRP A 18 10.49 31.06 -4.44
N VAL A 19 9.72 32.12 -4.71
CA VAL A 19 8.58 32.06 -5.64
C VAL A 19 9.04 32.03 -7.09
N PHE A 20 10.11 32.77 -7.42
CA PHE A 20 10.66 32.79 -8.78
C PHE A 20 11.62 31.63 -9.07
N LEU A 21 12.23 31.04 -8.05
CA LEU A 21 13.16 29.92 -8.18
C LEU A 21 12.61 28.75 -9.02
N PRO A 22 11.39 28.23 -8.80
CA PRO A 22 10.85 27.16 -9.65
C PRO A 22 10.63 27.60 -11.10
N ILE A 23 10.23 28.86 -11.33
CA ILE A 23 10.05 29.42 -12.67
C ILE A 23 11.41 29.51 -13.38
N ILE A 24 12.43 30.01 -12.69
CA ILE A 24 13.79 30.12 -13.22
C ILE A 24 14.37 28.74 -13.52
N LEU A 25 14.17 27.77 -12.62
CA LEU A 25 14.59 26.39 -12.84
C LEU A 25 13.87 25.76 -14.04
N PHE A 26 12.56 25.96 -14.17
CA PHE A 26 11.79 25.50 -15.33
C PHE A 26 12.33 26.07 -16.64
N LEU A 27 12.59 27.38 -16.67
CA LEU A 27 13.15 28.05 -17.84
C LEU A 27 14.56 27.55 -18.16
N LEU A 28 15.41 27.36 -17.15
CA LEU A 28 16.79 26.93 -17.33
C LEU A 28 16.89 25.49 -17.82
N VAL A 29 16.11 24.58 -17.22
CA VAL A 29 16.07 23.17 -17.62
C VAL A 29 15.41 23.03 -18.99
N GLY A 30 14.32 23.77 -19.26
CA GLY A 30 13.66 23.77 -20.56
C GLY A 30 14.55 24.33 -21.67
N ALA A 31 15.26 25.42 -21.41
CA ALA A 31 16.25 25.97 -22.34
C ALA A 31 17.43 25.02 -22.59
N GLY A 32 17.93 24.35 -21.53
CA GLY A 32 18.98 23.34 -21.66
C GLY A 32 18.55 22.13 -22.49
N LEU A 33 17.34 21.63 -22.27
CA LEU A 33 16.73 20.57 -23.08
C LEU A 33 16.50 21.02 -24.53
N SER A 34 16.11 22.27 -24.74
CA SER A 34 15.92 22.84 -26.09
C SER A 34 17.24 22.95 -26.84
N PHE A 35 18.30 23.38 -26.15
CA PHE A 35 19.65 23.41 -26.72
C PHE A 35 20.14 21.99 -27.06
N ALA A 36 19.93 21.03 -26.16
CA ALA A 36 20.28 19.64 -26.41
C ALA A 36 19.50 19.07 -27.61
N ALA A 37 18.20 19.36 -27.73
CA ALA A 37 17.40 18.95 -28.88
C ALA A 37 17.88 19.61 -30.18
N TYR A 38 18.30 20.87 -30.15
CA TYR A 38 18.84 21.55 -31.32
C TYR A 38 20.17 20.94 -31.81
N VAL A 39 21.05 20.53 -30.89
CA VAL A 39 22.39 20.04 -31.22
C VAL A 39 22.43 18.54 -31.53
N TYR A 40 21.62 17.73 -30.83
CA TYR A 40 21.76 16.27 -30.83
C TYR A 40 20.57 15.52 -31.42
N ALA A 41 19.49 16.20 -31.82
CA ALA A 41 18.35 15.49 -32.37
C ALA A 41 18.56 15.15 -33.85
N GLU A 42 18.17 13.92 -34.21
CA GLU A 42 18.08 13.45 -35.59
C GLU A 42 16.61 13.07 -35.86
N PRO A 43 15.96 13.64 -36.90
CA PRO A 43 16.48 14.63 -37.87
C PRO A 43 16.75 16.01 -37.25
N GLU A 44 17.57 16.84 -37.93
CA GLU A 44 17.88 18.22 -37.48
C GLU A 44 16.61 19.04 -37.29
N LEU A 45 16.38 19.53 -36.07
CA LEU A 45 15.24 20.40 -35.76
C LEU A 45 15.59 21.86 -35.99
N THR A 46 14.64 22.63 -36.53
CA THR A 46 14.76 24.08 -36.56
C THR A 46 14.79 24.66 -35.14
N ALA A 47 15.30 25.89 -34.97
CA ALA A 47 15.38 26.54 -33.66
C ALA A 47 14.02 26.67 -32.95
N LEU A 48 12.92 26.80 -33.71
CA LEU A 48 11.57 26.87 -33.14
C LEU A 48 11.09 25.49 -32.68
N GLU A 49 11.36 24.45 -33.47
CA GLU A 49 10.97 23.08 -33.14
C GLU A 49 11.77 22.52 -31.97
N SER A 50 13.06 22.88 -31.84
CA SER A 50 13.90 22.48 -30.71
C SER A 50 13.44 23.09 -29.39
N MET A 51 12.97 24.34 -29.40
CA MET A 51 12.32 24.97 -28.25
C MET A 51 11.04 24.24 -27.84
N GLY A 52 10.21 23.88 -28.81
CA GLY A 52 9.01 23.07 -28.60
C GLY A 52 9.34 21.70 -28.01
N ALA A 53 10.35 21.02 -28.54
CA ALA A 53 10.81 19.72 -28.08
C ALA A 53 11.41 19.77 -26.65
N GLY A 54 12.20 20.79 -26.34
CA GLY A 54 12.82 20.94 -25.03
C GLY A 54 11.82 21.23 -23.91
N PHE A 55 10.96 22.23 -24.10
CA PHE A 55 9.91 22.55 -23.11
C PHE A 55 8.79 21.50 -23.09
N GLY A 56 8.45 20.93 -24.23
CA GLY A 56 7.51 19.81 -24.33
C GLY A 56 8.02 18.55 -23.62
N GLY A 57 9.30 18.23 -23.78
CA GLY A 57 9.96 17.14 -23.07
C GLY A 57 9.96 17.37 -21.56
N LEU A 58 10.25 18.60 -21.11
CA LEU A 58 10.17 18.96 -19.70
C LEU A 58 8.75 18.82 -19.14
N ALA A 59 7.73 19.27 -19.88
CA ALA A 59 6.33 19.05 -19.50
C ALA A 59 5.99 17.56 -19.40
N GLY A 60 6.49 16.74 -20.34
CA GLY A 60 6.37 15.29 -20.31
C GLY A 60 7.00 14.65 -19.07
N VAL A 61 8.19 15.11 -18.65
CA VAL A 61 8.84 14.65 -17.42
C VAL A 61 8.00 14.99 -16.18
N ILE A 62 7.47 16.21 -16.10
CA ILE A 62 6.62 16.62 -14.98
C ILE A 62 5.35 15.77 -14.92
N VAL A 63 4.65 15.63 -16.04
CA VAL A 63 3.44 14.81 -16.12
C VAL A 63 3.75 13.35 -15.78
N GLY A 64 4.86 12.81 -16.31
CA GLY A 64 5.35 11.47 -16.01
C GLY A 64 5.63 11.26 -14.52
N LEU A 65 6.19 12.27 -13.83
CA LEU A 65 6.42 12.22 -12.39
C LEU A 65 5.11 12.13 -11.61
N PHE A 66 4.10 12.92 -11.96
CA PHE A 66 2.78 12.83 -11.33
C PHE A 66 2.10 11.49 -11.62
N ALA A 67 2.19 10.99 -12.85
CA ALA A 67 1.68 9.68 -13.22
C ALA A 67 2.37 8.55 -12.44
N ALA A 68 3.68 8.64 -12.23
CA ALA A 68 4.44 7.69 -11.41
C ALA A 68 4.01 7.73 -9.95
N LEU A 69 3.82 8.92 -9.37
CA LEU A 69 3.30 9.08 -8.00
C LEU A 69 1.92 8.43 -7.85
N PHE A 70 1.02 8.69 -8.80
CA PHE A 70 -0.29 8.06 -8.81
C PHE A 70 -0.20 6.53 -8.97
N GLY A 71 0.68 6.07 -9.87
CA GLY A 71 0.96 4.65 -10.07
C GLY A 71 1.45 3.96 -8.80
N ILE A 72 2.32 4.61 -8.02
CA ILE A 72 2.78 4.10 -6.72
C ILE A 72 1.60 3.97 -5.76
N ILE A 73 0.73 4.98 -5.67
CA ILE A 73 -0.45 4.94 -4.79
C ILE A 73 -1.36 3.76 -5.18
N VAL A 74 -1.67 3.61 -6.46
CA VAL A 74 -2.50 2.51 -6.97
C VAL A 74 -1.83 1.15 -6.71
N ALA A 75 -0.52 1.04 -6.94
CA ALA A 75 0.25 -0.18 -6.68
C ALA A 75 0.24 -0.56 -5.19
N LEU A 76 0.35 0.42 -4.29
CA LEU A 76 0.25 0.19 -2.85
C LEU A 76 -1.13 -0.32 -2.44
N VAL A 77 -2.21 0.28 -2.97
CA VAL A 77 -3.58 -0.20 -2.71
C VAL A 77 -3.76 -1.62 -3.24
N GLY A 78 -3.30 -1.89 -4.46
CA GLY A 78 -3.31 -3.23 -5.05
C GLY A 78 -2.53 -4.25 -4.21
N ALA A 79 -1.37 -3.87 -3.69
CA ALA A 79 -0.55 -4.71 -2.82
C ALA A 79 -1.27 -5.06 -1.51
N VAL A 80 -1.96 -4.10 -0.88
CA VAL A 80 -2.76 -4.34 0.33
C VAL A 80 -3.89 -5.33 0.05
N ILE A 81 -4.63 -5.13 -1.05
CA ILE A 81 -5.70 -6.07 -1.47
C ILE A 81 -5.11 -7.46 -1.73
N GLY A 82 -3.97 -7.55 -2.42
CA GLY A 82 -3.28 -8.81 -2.68
C GLY A 82 -2.86 -9.52 -1.40
N LEU A 83 -2.36 -8.78 -0.41
CA LEU A 83 -1.96 -9.33 0.88
C LEU A 83 -3.16 -9.88 1.67
N ILE A 84 -4.28 -9.15 1.71
CA ILE A 84 -5.52 -9.62 2.34
C ILE A 84 -6.02 -10.89 1.64
N THR A 85 -5.98 -10.90 0.31
CA THR A 85 -6.39 -12.04 -0.50
C THR A 85 -5.51 -13.26 -0.22
N ALA A 86 -4.19 -13.08 -0.14
CA ALA A 86 -3.24 -14.14 0.20
C ALA A 86 -3.48 -14.68 1.62
N ALA A 87 -3.69 -13.80 2.60
CA ALA A 87 -4.01 -14.19 3.96
C ALA A 87 -5.33 -15.00 4.03
N GLY A 88 -6.36 -14.57 3.28
CA GLY A 88 -7.60 -15.30 3.13
C GLY A 88 -7.42 -16.70 2.55
N ALA A 89 -6.59 -16.82 1.50
CA ALA A 89 -6.27 -18.12 0.91
C ALA A 89 -5.58 -19.08 1.89
N ILE A 90 -4.63 -18.57 2.68
CA ILE A 90 -3.95 -19.34 3.73
C ILE A 90 -4.95 -19.81 4.79
N ALA A 91 -5.83 -18.91 5.27
CA ALA A 91 -6.84 -19.25 6.27
C ALA A 91 -7.79 -20.35 5.79
N VAL A 92 -8.27 -20.25 4.54
CA VAL A 92 -9.12 -21.29 3.92
C VAL A 92 -8.38 -22.62 3.84
N THR A 93 -7.12 -22.60 3.44
CA THR A 93 -6.30 -23.82 3.33
C THR A 93 -6.13 -24.50 4.69
N ILE A 94 -5.84 -23.73 5.74
CA ILE A 94 -5.73 -24.24 7.11
C ILE A 94 -7.07 -24.80 7.59
N PHE A 95 -8.19 -24.13 7.28
CA PHE A 95 -9.52 -24.60 7.66
C PHE A 95 -9.86 -25.96 7.02
N PHE A 96 -9.57 -26.12 5.74
CA PHE A 96 -9.80 -27.40 5.04
C PHE A 96 -9.00 -28.55 5.63
N ILE A 97 -7.77 -28.30 6.08
CA ILE A 97 -6.92 -29.33 6.70
C ILE A 97 -7.30 -29.56 8.16
N GLY A 98 -7.62 -28.51 8.91
CA GLY A 98 -7.92 -28.57 10.34
C GLY A 98 -9.33 -29.05 10.68
N SER A 99 -10.31 -28.80 9.81
CA SER A 99 -11.71 -29.19 10.03
C SER A 99 -11.88 -30.71 10.21
N PRO A 100 -11.30 -31.59 9.37
CA PRO A 100 -11.32 -33.03 9.58
C PRO A 100 -10.70 -33.47 10.92
N LEU A 101 -9.60 -32.84 11.33
CA LEU A 101 -8.92 -33.15 12.59
C LEU A 101 -9.81 -32.87 13.80
N ILE A 102 -10.45 -31.71 13.84
CA ILE A 102 -11.38 -31.33 14.92
C ILE A 102 -12.60 -32.27 14.92
N ALA A 103 -13.11 -32.61 13.74
CA ALA A 103 -14.23 -33.54 13.60
C ALA A 103 -13.90 -34.93 14.16
N ILE A 104 -12.70 -35.47 13.91
CA ILE A 104 -12.25 -36.75 14.45
C ILE A 104 -12.15 -36.70 15.98
N ILE A 105 -11.55 -35.64 16.53
CA ILE A 105 -11.41 -35.49 18.00
C ILE A 105 -12.79 -35.43 18.66
N LEU A 106 -13.70 -34.62 18.12
CA LEU A 106 -15.07 -34.53 18.61
C LEU A 106 -15.80 -35.86 18.50
N PHE A 107 -15.61 -36.59 17.40
CA PHE A 107 -16.21 -37.90 17.19
C PHE A 107 -15.75 -38.91 18.26
N VAL A 108 -14.45 -38.94 18.57
CA VAL A 108 -13.89 -39.80 19.63
C VAL A 108 -14.40 -39.40 21.01
N LEU A 109 -14.44 -38.11 21.32
CA LEU A 109 -14.99 -37.60 22.58
C LEU A 109 -16.47 -38.00 22.75
N LEU A 110 -17.27 -37.84 21.69
CA LEU A 110 -18.68 -38.20 21.69
C LEU A 110 -18.89 -39.70 21.89
N MET A 111 -18.08 -40.55 21.24
CA MET A 111 -18.08 -42.00 21.43
C MET A 111 -17.77 -42.39 22.87
N ARG A 112 -16.76 -41.74 23.48
CA ARG A 112 -16.38 -41.97 24.87
C ARG A 112 -17.51 -41.62 25.84
N GLU A 113 -18.17 -40.48 25.65
CA GLU A 113 -19.28 -40.05 26.49
C GLU A 113 -20.51 -40.97 26.35
N ARG A 114 -20.82 -41.44 25.13
CA ARG A 114 -21.88 -42.45 24.91
C ARG A 114 -21.57 -43.76 25.64
N GLY A 115 -20.31 -44.19 25.64
CA GLY A 115 -19.87 -45.38 26.36
C GLY A 115 -20.10 -45.27 27.87
N GLU A 116 -19.82 -44.11 28.47
CA GLU A 116 -20.07 -43.87 29.90
C GLU A 116 -21.56 -43.83 30.24
N ARG A 117 -22.37 -43.12 29.43
CA ARG A 117 -23.83 -43.09 29.62
C ARG A 117 -24.47 -44.48 29.53
N ASN A 118 -24.04 -45.30 28.58
CA ASN A 118 -24.58 -46.66 28.41
C ASN A 118 -24.30 -47.54 29.64
N LYS A 119 -23.12 -47.43 30.25
CA LYS A 119 -22.78 -48.16 31.48
C LYS A 119 -23.68 -47.77 32.66
N VAL A 120 -24.00 -46.49 32.79
CA VAL A 120 -24.91 -45.99 33.85
C VAL A 120 -26.33 -46.52 33.65
N VAL A 121 -26.85 -46.49 32.41
CA VAL A 121 -28.17 -47.03 32.07
C VAL A 121 -28.23 -48.53 32.36
N GLU A 122 -27.18 -49.28 32.01
CA GLU A 122 -27.11 -50.72 32.27
C GLU A 122 -27.09 -51.05 33.76
N ALA A 123 -26.36 -50.26 34.56
CA ALA A 123 -26.33 -50.40 36.02
C ALA A 123 -27.70 -50.13 36.66
N LEU A 124 -28.41 -49.09 36.21
CA LEU A 124 -29.77 -48.78 36.66
C LEU A 124 -30.76 -49.89 36.29
N ASN A 125 -30.65 -50.44 35.08
CA ASN A 125 -31.54 -51.50 34.62
C ASN A 125 -31.34 -52.80 35.44
N ARG A 126 -30.10 -53.16 35.76
CA ARG A 126 -29.81 -54.30 36.66
C ARG A 126 -30.31 -54.09 38.09
N TYR A 127 -30.27 -52.87 38.60
CA TYR A 127 -30.79 -52.55 39.92
C TYR A 127 -32.32 -52.64 39.94
N GLY A 128 -32.98 -52.06 38.93
CA GLY A 128 -34.42 -52.12 38.76
C GLY A 128 -34.96 -53.54 38.55
N SER A 129 -34.22 -54.40 37.84
CA SER A 129 -34.63 -55.80 37.64
C SER A 129 -34.52 -56.63 38.92
N ARG A 130 -33.50 -56.39 39.75
CA ARG A 130 -33.38 -57.04 41.07
C ARG A 130 -34.47 -56.59 42.04
N ALA A 131 -34.82 -55.30 42.03
CA ALA A 131 -35.88 -54.76 42.88
C ALA A 131 -37.28 -55.28 42.52
N ARG A 132 -37.52 -55.74 41.28
CA ARG A 132 -38.79 -56.37 40.86
C ARG A 132 -38.84 -57.88 41.08
N ALA A 133 -37.70 -58.51 41.36
CA ALA A 133 -37.59 -59.95 41.56
C ALA A 133 -37.60 -60.36 43.05
N ALA A 134 -37.61 -59.38 43.96
CA ALA A 134 -37.81 -59.53 45.39
C ALA A 134 -39.25 -59.15 45.76
#